data_AF-A0A956ZJ35-F1
#
_entry.id   AF-A0A956ZJ35-F1
#
_cell.length_a   1.000
_cell.length_b   1.000
_cell.length_c   1.000
_cell.angle_alpha   90.00
_cell.angle_beta   90.00
_cell.angle_gamma   90.00
#
_symmetry.space_group_name_H-M   'P 1'
#
loop_
_entity.id
_entity.type
_entity.pdbx_description
1 polymer ?
#
loop_
_entity_poly.entity_id
_entity_poly.type
_entity_poly.pdbx_seq_one_letter_code
_entity_poly.pdbx_strand_id
1 'polypeptide(L)'
;MNPLTPAFPALPGWRLLRPPSRFLIALVTAFLAALAWTGQAASFTGANVDAFANSYNGRSVDFDGLYGAQCFDLFNFYNRDVVGGPPITGAFYAKEIWTTPSTSTSYVKRSASLSPGKGDVAVFDGTLGGGAGHVAIVLDDQGSNLRVVHQNWTPFVTTIAIVPKVHILGYLRPKNLSVRAIPVSHLDSVSAPAPGKVAVRGWTYDPDSPTASRNVHVYVGGRAGTSGAQGTSIRADKLRGDVGAAFPGIGNYHGFDGSIVTGKRGAQEVCVYAINDDSGGNPLIGCRTVTIADPNPVGYFDTAASPAAGKVRVRGWVFDPNAPGATGTVHVYVGGTAGASGAEGHSVKADASRPDVDAVHHTGKNHGVDVTFATAKRGAQKVCMYGIDTASPGENVFFGCKSITVETPTSSTPVGSAPGVSPSAPSASNATDVPSGPSPRGGNPTATPRRPRVGVVRRGTPRADALVGGRFNDRLLGLAGPDRLFGYAGNDVLDAGAGNDRLDGGPGNDVLDGSSGHDRLIGGSGKDRLLGGPGNDVFLARDGVRDMIVCGPGKDRVFADRFDSVLGCEVVRRS
;
A
#
# COMPACT_ATOMS: atom_id res chain seq x y z
N MET A 1 -53.96 -59.48 -24.86
CA MET A 1 -54.08 -60.94 -24.66
C MET A 1 -52.97 -61.36 -23.71
N ASN A 2 -53.33 -62.12 -22.66
CA ASN A 2 -52.39 -62.83 -21.77
C ASN A 2 -51.46 -63.77 -22.57
N PRO A 3 -50.33 -64.18 -21.98
CA PRO A 3 -50.28 -65.56 -21.45
C PRO A 3 -49.69 -65.63 -20.02
N LEU A 4 -50.42 -66.21 -19.07
CA LEU A 4 -50.37 -67.62 -18.64
C LEU A 4 -49.21 -67.92 -17.66
N THR A 5 -49.55 -67.95 -16.36
CA THR A 5 -49.10 -68.99 -15.42
C THR A 5 -50.14 -70.12 -15.44
N PRO A 6 -49.75 -71.40 -15.22
CA PRO A 6 -49.86 -72.03 -13.88
C PRO A 6 -48.78 -73.14 -13.67
N ALA A 7 -48.60 -73.84 -12.55
CA ALA A 7 -48.91 -73.77 -11.11
C ALA A 7 -48.24 -75.01 -10.48
N PHE A 8 -47.99 -75.01 -9.16
CA PHE A 8 -48.15 -76.16 -8.24
C PHE A 8 -47.97 -75.68 -6.78
N PRO A 9 -48.51 -76.38 -5.76
CA PRO A 9 -49.47 -75.79 -4.81
C PRO A 9 -48.97 -75.72 -3.34
N ALA A 10 -49.73 -74.99 -2.52
CA ALA A 10 -49.59 -74.87 -1.06
C ALA A 10 -50.03 -76.15 -0.32
N LEU A 11 -49.52 -76.47 0.87
CA LEU A 11 -50.04 -76.11 2.23
C LEU A 11 -49.23 -76.90 3.31
N PRO A 12 -49.35 -76.70 4.66
CA PRO A 12 -49.90 -75.59 5.46
C PRO A 12 -48.96 -75.12 6.63
N GLY A 13 -49.32 -74.04 7.34
CA GLY A 13 -48.94 -73.86 8.75
C GLY A 13 -48.30 -72.52 9.14
N TRP A 14 -49.10 -71.47 9.28
CA TRP A 14 -48.72 -70.27 10.02
C TRP A 14 -49.08 -70.41 11.51
N ARG A 15 -48.11 -70.26 12.42
CA ARG A 15 -48.26 -69.49 13.67
C ARG A 15 -46.91 -69.24 14.38
N LEU A 16 -46.52 -67.96 14.35
CA LEU A 16 -45.81 -67.17 15.38
C LEU A 16 -44.56 -67.75 16.06
N LEU A 17 -43.39 -67.39 15.52
CA LEU A 17 -42.25 -66.99 16.34
C LEU A 17 -41.84 -65.57 15.92
N ARG A 18 -41.84 -64.65 16.89
CA ARG A 18 -41.38 -63.27 16.71
C ARG A 18 -39.93 -63.28 16.20
N PRO A 19 -39.53 -62.40 15.26
CA PRO A 19 -38.11 -62.28 14.94
C PRO A 19 -37.37 -61.77 16.19
N PRO A 20 -36.13 -62.22 16.46
CA PRO A 20 -35.32 -61.65 17.51
C PRO A 20 -35.14 -60.15 17.23
N SER A 21 -35.18 -59.34 18.28
CA SER A 21 -35.12 -57.88 18.17
C SER A 21 -33.89 -57.43 17.39
N ARG A 22 -34.11 -56.55 16.39
CA ARG A 22 -33.09 -55.88 15.56
C ARG A 22 -32.03 -55.10 16.35
N PHE A 23 -32.16 -55.04 17.67
CA PHE A 23 -31.20 -54.48 18.62
C PHE A 23 -29.95 -55.36 18.79
N LEU A 24 -30.06 -56.69 18.65
CA LEU A 24 -28.95 -57.60 18.96
C LEU A 24 -27.89 -57.67 17.85
N ILE A 25 -28.29 -57.54 16.58
CA ILE A 25 -27.36 -57.65 15.44
C ILE A 25 -26.49 -56.38 15.31
N ALA A 26 -27.05 -55.20 15.58
CA ALA A 26 -26.31 -53.93 15.56
C ALA A 26 -25.29 -53.81 16.71
N LEU A 27 -25.57 -54.44 17.86
CA LEU A 27 -24.66 -54.46 19.00
C LEU A 27 -23.45 -55.37 18.75
N VAL A 28 -23.62 -56.51 18.07
CA VAL A 28 -22.54 -57.49 17.86
C VAL A 28 -21.54 -57.02 16.79
N THR A 29 -21.98 -56.34 15.73
CA THR A 29 -21.06 -55.75 14.73
C THR A 29 -20.33 -54.51 15.24
N ALA A 30 -20.97 -53.69 16.09
CA ALA A 30 -20.32 -52.54 16.72
C ALA A 30 -19.28 -52.95 17.79
N PHE A 31 -19.50 -54.06 18.51
CA PHE A 31 -18.58 -54.54 19.54
C PHE A 31 -17.29 -55.15 18.95
N LEU A 32 -17.37 -55.80 17.78
CA LEU A 32 -16.20 -56.38 17.11
C LEU A 32 -15.31 -55.32 16.43
N ALA A 33 -15.87 -54.20 15.98
CA ALA A 33 -15.08 -53.08 15.44
C ALA A 33 -14.32 -52.29 16.52
N ALA A 34 -14.81 -52.27 17.75
CA ALA A 34 -14.17 -51.58 18.88
C ALA A 34 -12.94 -52.32 19.45
N LEU A 35 -12.84 -53.65 19.24
CA LEU A 35 -11.77 -54.49 19.79
C LEU A 35 -10.47 -54.53 18.95
N ALA A 36 -10.46 -53.94 17.76
CA ALA A 36 -9.30 -53.96 16.85
C ALA A 36 -8.63 -52.58 16.64
N TRP A 37 -8.96 -51.58 17.47
CA TRP A 37 -8.41 -50.23 17.30
C TRP A 37 -6.98 -50.13 17.86
N THR A 38 -5.99 -50.40 17.02
CA THR A 38 -4.57 -50.10 17.27
C THR A 38 -4.16 -48.85 16.47
N GLY A 39 -4.75 -47.69 16.81
CA GLY A 39 -4.43 -46.43 16.14
C GLY A 39 -3.06 -45.89 16.54
N GLN A 40 -2.07 -45.93 15.64
CA GLN A 40 -0.87 -45.09 15.76
C GLN A 40 -1.28 -43.62 15.52
N ALA A 41 -1.06 -42.78 16.52
CA ALA A 41 -1.32 -41.35 16.43
C ALA A 41 -0.34 -40.69 15.44
N ALA A 42 -0.77 -40.51 14.20
CA ALA A 42 -0.14 -39.52 13.33
C ALA A 42 -0.37 -38.13 13.93
N SER A 43 0.65 -37.28 13.96
CA SER A 43 0.54 -35.90 14.46
C SER A 43 -0.50 -35.13 13.64
N PHE A 44 -1.58 -34.69 14.28
CA PHE A 44 -2.67 -33.96 13.65
C PHE A 44 -2.20 -32.55 13.25
N THR A 45 -2.14 -32.25 11.95
CA THR A 45 -1.73 -30.92 11.42
C THR A 45 -2.72 -30.39 10.37
N GLY A 46 -2.70 -29.08 10.10
CA GLY A 46 -3.45 -28.48 8.99
C GLY A 46 -3.11 -29.10 7.63
N ALA A 47 -1.87 -29.59 7.46
CA ALA A 47 -1.46 -30.31 6.26
C ALA A 47 -2.18 -31.65 6.10
N ASN A 48 -2.54 -32.34 7.20
CA ASN A 48 -3.32 -33.57 7.13
C ASN A 48 -4.77 -33.31 6.71
N VAL A 49 -5.33 -32.16 7.11
CA VAL A 49 -6.68 -31.74 6.69
C VAL A 49 -6.71 -31.43 5.20
N ASP A 50 -5.71 -30.69 4.70
CA ASP A 50 -5.60 -30.42 3.26
C ASP A 50 -5.31 -31.70 2.45
N ALA A 51 -4.45 -32.59 2.96
CA ALA A 51 -4.18 -33.88 2.34
C ALA A 51 -5.43 -34.77 2.26
N PHE A 52 -6.23 -34.81 3.34
CA PHE A 52 -7.53 -35.48 3.36
C PHE A 52 -8.49 -34.88 2.34
N ALA A 53 -8.66 -33.55 2.35
CA ALA A 53 -9.58 -32.89 1.43
C ALA A 53 -9.22 -33.17 -0.03
N ASN A 54 -7.93 -33.10 -0.37
CA ASN A 54 -7.44 -33.35 -1.71
C ASN A 54 -7.51 -34.82 -2.12
N SER A 55 -7.29 -35.78 -1.21
CA SER A 55 -7.32 -37.21 -1.51
C SER A 55 -8.73 -37.73 -1.79
N TYR A 56 -9.74 -37.11 -1.18
CA TYR A 56 -11.15 -37.48 -1.34
C TYR A 56 -11.91 -36.58 -2.33
N ASN A 57 -11.39 -35.41 -2.73
CA ASN A 57 -12.04 -34.54 -3.72
C ASN A 57 -12.30 -35.29 -5.05
N GLY A 58 -13.54 -35.22 -5.52
CA GLY A 58 -14.03 -35.94 -6.70
C GLY A 58 -14.35 -37.42 -6.48
N ARG A 59 -14.25 -37.95 -5.25
CA ARG A 59 -14.54 -39.35 -4.91
C ARG A 59 -15.84 -39.48 -4.11
N SER A 60 -16.43 -40.66 -4.13
CA SER A 60 -17.55 -41.02 -3.24
C SER A 60 -17.06 -42.02 -2.21
N VAL A 61 -17.33 -41.76 -0.94
CA VAL A 61 -16.95 -42.64 0.18
C VAL A 61 -18.18 -43.06 0.97
N ASP A 62 -18.21 -44.33 1.35
CA ASP A 62 -19.31 -44.97 2.08
C ASP A 62 -18.68 -45.71 3.27
N PHE A 63 -18.99 -45.25 4.48
CA PHE A 63 -18.32 -45.69 5.70
C PHE A 63 -19.06 -46.85 6.36
N ASP A 64 -20.40 -46.83 6.32
CA ASP A 64 -21.24 -47.79 7.01
C ASP A 64 -21.95 -48.80 6.08
N GLY A 65 -21.87 -48.61 4.76
CA GLY A 65 -22.51 -49.44 3.74
C GLY A 65 -24.01 -49.18 3.61
N LEU A 66 -24.54 -48.10 4.19
CA LEU A 66 -25.96 -47.75 4.24
C LEU A 66 -26.21 -46.42 3.54
N TYR A 67 -27.26 -46.37 2.72
CA TYR A 67 -27.67 -45.16 1.99
C TYR A 67 -26.61 -44.58 1.04
N GLY A 68 -25.54 -45.32 0.75
CA GLY A 68 -24.46 -44.90 -0.15
C GLY A 68 -23.65 -43.75 0.43
N ALA A 69 -23.03 -42.95 -0.44
CA ALA A 69 -22.08 -41.93 -0.04
C ALA A 69 -22.76 -40.66 0.52
N GLN A 70 -22.98 -40.59 1.83
CA GLN A 70 -23.58 -39.45 2.54
C GLN A 70 -22.53 -38.50 3.13
N CYS A 71 -22.95 -37.33 3.61
CA CYS A 71 -22.05 -36.38 4.29
C CYS A 71 -21.51 -36.93 5.62
N PHE A 72 -22.30 -37.77 6.30
CA PHE A 72 -21.91 -38.42 7.54
C PHE A 72 -20.83 -39.49 7.33
N ASP A 73 -20.79 -40.15 6.18
CA ASP A 73 -19.71 -41.07 5.82
C ASP A 73 -18.37 -40.37 5.75
N LEU A 74 -18.30 -39.27 4.98
CA LEU A 74 -17.08 -38.47 4.86
C LEU A 74 -16.61 -37.97 6.23
N PHE A 75 -17.54 -37.56 7.09
CA PHE A 75 -17.23 -37.18 8.46
C PHE A 75 -16.64 -38.33 9.28
N ASN A 76 -17.17 -39.55 9.16
CA ASN A 76 -16.61 -40.71 9.86
C ASN A 76 -15.24 -41.15 9.30
N PHE A 77 -15.01 -41.04 8.00
CA PHE A 77 -13.67 -41.18 7.41
C PHE A 77 -12.71 -40.12 7.95
N TYR A 78 -13.12 -38.85 8.01
CA TYR A 78 -12.31 -37.78 8.60
C TYR A 78 -11.99 -38.05 10.08
N ASN A 79 -12.99 -38.49 10.84
CA ASN A 79 -12.86 -38.80 12.24
C ASN A 79 -11.88 -39.98 12.49
N ARG A 80 -11.89 -40.98 11.61
CA ARG A 80 -10.96 -42.14 11.70
C ARG A 80 -9.55 -41.76 11.23
N ASP A 81 -9.44 -41.19 10.04
CA ASP A 81 -8.17 -41.06 9.31
C ASP A 81 -7.36 -39.83 9.74
N VAL A 82 -8.05 -38.75 10.11
CA VAL A 82 -7.40 -37.49 10.48
C VAL A 82 -7.46 -37.31 11.98
N VAL A 83 -8.65 -37.40 12.58
CA VAL A 83 -8.86 -37.20 14.02
C VAL A 83 -8.43 -38.41 14.85
N GLY A 84 -8.28 -39.61 14.28
CA GLY A 84 -7.93 -40.78 15.10
C GLY A 84 -8.91 -41.03 16.25
N GLY A 85 -10.19 -40.71 16.05
CA GLY A 85 -11.27 -40.96 17.00
C GLY A 85 -12.01 -42.27 16.67
N PRO A 86 -12.70 -42.88 17.64
CA PRO A 86 -13.60 -44.00 17.36
C PRO A 86 -14.76 -43.54 16.46
N PRO A 87 -15.35 -44.43 15.62
CA PRO A 87 -16.49 -44.08 14.77
C PRO A 87 -17.62 -43.42 15.55
N ILE A 88 -18.19 -42.34 14.99
CA ILE A 88 -19.32 -41.66 15.60
C ILE A 88 -20.58 -42.44 15.23
N THR A 89 -21.23 -43.00 16.25
CA THR A 89 -22.43 -43.84 16.13
C THR A 89 -23.61 -43.23 16.88
N GLY A 90 -24.84 -43.62 16.52
CA GLY A 90 -26.06 -43.18 17.19
C GLY A 90 -26.66 -41.88 16.65
N ALA A 91 -26.25 -41.44 15.45
CA ALA A 91 -26.93 -40.42 14.66
C ALA A 91 -27.49 -41.09 13.39
N PHE A 92 -28.76 -40.85 13.08
CA PHE A 92 -29.38 -41.23 11.81
C PHE A 92 -29.37 -40.06 10.82
N TYR A 93 -29.41 -38.83 11.32
CA TYR A 93 -29.33 -37.61 10.53
C TYR A 93 -28.05 -36.82 10.86
N ALA A 94 -27.50 -36.15 9.85
CA ALA A 94 -26.25 -35.39 9.99
C ALA A 94 -26.34 -34.30 11.06
N LYS A 95 -27.48 -33.65 11.26
CA LYS A 95 -27.67 -32.66 12.35
C LYS A 95 -27.60 -33.26 13.76
N GLU A 96 -27.93 -34.54 13.91
CA GLU A 96 -28.07 -35.18 15.24
C GLU A 96 -26.72 -35.32 15.95
N ILE A 97 -25.61 -35.33 15.19
CA ILE A 97 -24.25 -35.35 15.73
C ILE A 97 -24.00 -34.18 16.68
N TRP A 98 -24.75 -33.08 16.52
CA TRP A 98 -24.72 -31.95 17.44
C TRP A 98 -25.15 -32.34 18.87
N THR A 99 -25.98 -33.36 19.02
CA THR A 99 -26.52 -33.86 20.29
C THR A 99 -26.04 -35.27 20.66
N THR A 100 -25.49 -36.02 19.71
CA THR A 100 -25.06 -37.41 19.92
C THR A 100 -23.92 -37.52 20.95
N PRO A 101 -24.05 -38.38 21.99
CA PRO A 101 -23.04 -38.52 23.03
C PRO A 101 -21.66 -38.97 22.53
N SER A 102 -21.60 -39.88 21.55
CA SER A 102 -20.35 -40.38 20.96
C SER A 102 -19.52 -39.27 20.31
N THR A 103 -20.14 -38.19 19.83
CA THR A 103 -19.42 -37.03 19.29
C THR A 103 -18.54 -36.35 20.34
N SER A 104 -18.96 -36.36 21.60
CA SER A 104 -18.23 -35.76 22.71
C SER A 104 -16.98 -36.55 23.10
N THR A 105 -16.73 -37.75 22.57
CA THR A 105 -15.46 -38.46 22.83
C THR A 105 -14.32 -37.79 22.09
N SER A 106 -14.55 -37.42 20.83
CA SER A 106 -13.52 -36.92 19.92
C SER A 106 -13.58 -35.41 19.69
N TYR A 107 -14.68 -34.73 20.04
CA TYR A 107 -14.88 -33.30 19.73
C TYR A 107 -15.34 -32.45 20.93
N VAL A 108 -15.09 -31.14 20.82
CA VAL A 108 -15.64 -30.05 21.65
C VAL A 108 -16.59 -29.21 20.81
N LYS A 109 -17.77 -28.89 21.34
CA LYS A 109 -18.76 -28.06 20.66
C LYS A 109 -18.43 -26.58 20.79
N ARG A 110 -18.61 -25.82 19.71
CA ARG A 110 -18.35 -24.37 19.60
C ARG A 110 -19.57 -23.66 19.04
N SER A 111 -19.89 -22.49 19.59
CA SER A 111 -20.99 -21.66 19.09
C SER A 111 -20.82 -21.29 17.61
N ALA A 112 -21.92 -21.24 16.87
CA ALA A 112 -21.95 -20.76 15.48
C ALA A 112 -21.53 -19.29 15.33
N SER A 113 -21.59 -18.50 16.41
CA SER A 113 -21.14 -17.10 16.44
C SER A 113 -19.61 -16.93 16.44
N LEU A 114 -18.86 -18.01 16.65
CA LEU A 114 -17.40 -17.98 16.63
C LEU A 114 -16.86 -18.26 15.23
N SER A 115 -15.72 -17.69 14.89
CA SER A 115 -14.97 -18.06 13.68
C SER A 115 -14.42 -19.49 13.83
N PRO A 116 -14.72 -20.42 12.90
CA PRO A 116 -14.16 -21.76 12.91
C PRO A 116 -12.71 -21.76 12.42
N GLY A 117 -11.93 -22.74 12.88
CA GLY A 117 -10.60 -23.03 12.36
C GLY A 117 -10.63 -24.10 11.27
N LYS A 118 -9.55 -24.19 10.48
CA LYS A 118 -9.31 -25.32 9.57
C LYS A 118 -9.36 -26.63 10.36
N GLY A 119 -10.15 -27.60 9.88
CA GLY A 119 -10.38 -28.89 10.53
C GLY A 119 -11.54 -28.92 11.53
N ASP A 120 -12.16 -27.78 11.86
CA ASP A 120 -13.46 -27.81 12.52
C ASP A 120 -14.52 -28.43 11.59
N VAL A 121 -15.52 -29.10 12.16
CA VAL A 121 -16.66 -29.65 11.41
C VAL A 121 -17.87 -28.75 11.60
N ALA A 122 -18.33 -28.11 10.52
CA ALA A 122 -19.56 -27.32 10.51
C ALA A 122 -20.77 -28.26 10.47
N VAL A 123 -21.74 -28.04 11.37
CA VAL A 123 -22.98 -28.82 11.45
C VAL A 123 -24.16 -27.94 11.08
N PHE A 124 -24.87 -28.31 10.02
CA PHE A 124 -26.00 -27.55 9.48
C PHE A 124 -27.34 -28.12 9.98
N ASP A 125 -28.31 -27.24 10.24
CA ASP A 125 -29.60 -27.54 10.89
C ASP A 125 -30.59 -28.32 9.99
N GLY A 126 -30.37 -28.33 8.67
CA GLY A 126 -31.18 -29.04 7.68
C GLY A 126 -32.16 -28.17 6.89
N THR A 127 -32.18 -26.86 7.13
CA THR A 127 -33.00 -25.89 6.39
C THR A 127 -32.68 -25.89 4.90
N LEU A 128 -31.43 -26.20 4.54
CA LEU A 128 -30.95 -26.22 3.14
C LEU A 128 -31.05 -27.59 2.45
N GLY A 129 -31.52 -28.65 3.13
CA GLY A 129 -31.31 -30.04 2.67
C GLY A 129 -32.37 -31.06 3.11
N GLY A 130 -33.65 -30.67 3.16
CA GLY A 130 -34.75 -31.63 3.41
C GLY A 130 -34.86 -32.13 4.85
N GLY A 131 -34.27 -31.43 5.83
CA GLY A 131 -34.45 -31.71 7.26
C GLY A 131 -33.45 -32.69 7.89
N ALA A 132 -32.61 -33.37 7.09
CA ALA A 132 -31.58 -34.29 7.58
C ALA A 132 -30.35 -33.57 8.20
N GLY A 133 -30.21 -32.27 7.96
CA GLY A 133 -28.97 -31.57 8.29
C GLY A 133 -27.87 -31.81 7.26
N HIS A 134 -26.71 -31.23 7.52
CA HIS A 134 -25.50 -31.50 6.74
C HIS A 134 -24.26 -31.36 7.61
N VAL A 135 -23.15 -31.98 7.20
CA VAL A 135 -21.86 -31.83 7.85
C VAL A 135 -20.75 -31.59 6.82
N ALA A 136 -19.84 -30.68 7.14
CA ALA A 136 -18.73 -30.31 6.26
C ALA A 136 -17.48 -30.01 7.06
N ILE A 137 -16.31 -30.41 6.57
CA ILE A 137 -15.01 -30.11 7.20
C ILE A 137 -14.54 -28.75 6.70
N VAL A 138 -14.25 -27.84 7.62
CA VAL A 138 -13.79 -26.47 7.32
C VAL A 138 -12.34 -26.52 6.84
N LEU A 139 -12.09 -25.95 5.66
CA LEU A 139 -10.74 -25.75 5.13
C LEU A 139 -10.27 -24.32 5.40
N ASP A 140 -11.19 -23.34 5.32
CA ASP A 140 -10.89 -21.94 5.56
C ASP A 140 -12.13 -21.11 5.93
N ASP A 141 -11.93 -20.06 6.73
CA ASP A 141 -12.95 -19.07 7.06
C ASP A 141 -12.81 -17.85 6.14
N GLN A 142 -13.81 -17.65 5.28
CA GLN A 142 -13.85 -16.60 4.27
C GLN A 142 -14.83 -15.48 4.65
N GLY A 143 -15.00 -15.21 5.95
CA GLY A 143 -15.86 -14.14 6.46
C GLY A 143 -17.33 -14.56 6.49
N SER A 144 -18.11 -14.18 5.48
CA SER A 144 -19.53 -14.57 5.35
C SER A 144 -19.73 -15.98 4.78
N ASN A 145 -18.65 -16.59 4.28
CA ASN A 145 -18.63 -17.92 3.70
C ASN A 145 -17.59 -18.81 4.37
N LEU A 146 -17.70 -20.12 4.15
CA LEU A 146 -16.72 -21.13 4.51
C LEU A 146 -16.25 -21.83 3.24
N ARG A 147 -14.94 -22.04 3.13
CA ARG A 147 -14.41 -23.02 2.19
C ARG A 147 -14.38 -24.36 2.92
N VAL A 148 -15.07 -25.36 2.39
CA VAL A 148 -15.27 -26.65 3.06
C VAL A 148 -15.01 -27.81 2.10
N VAL A 149 -14.70 -28.99 2.64
CA VAL A 149 -14.85 -30.26 1.94
C VAL A 149 -16.06 -31.00 2.51
N HIS A 150 -16.92 -31.48 1.63
CA HIS A 150 -18.16 -32.16 1.99
C HIS A 150 -18.56 -33.15 0.92
N GLN A 151 -19.48 -34.06 1.24
CA GLN A 151 -20.04 -35.04 0.31
C GLN A 151 -21.55 -34.93 0.28
N ASN A 152 -22.18 -35.37 -0.81
CA ASN A 152 -23.63 -35.45 -0.96
C ASN A 152 -24.37 -34.12 -0.82
N TRP A 153 -23.73 -33.03 -1.23
CA TRP A 153 -24.38 -31.74 -1.48
C TRP A 153 -23.84 -31.24 -2.80
N THR A 154 -24.73 -30.94 -3.74
CA THR A 154 -24.47 -30.84 -5.18
C THR A 154 -23.09 -30.25 -5.53
N PRO A 155 -22.24 -31.00 -6.26
CA PRO A 155 -22.47 -32.34 -6.79
C PRO A 155 -22.43 -33.43 -5.70
N PHE A 156 -23.16 -34.53 -5.88
CA PHE A 156 -23.35 -35.56 -4.85
C PHE A 156 -22.09 -36.39 -4.48
N VAL A 157 -20.91 -35.99 -4.97
CA VAL A 157 -19.59 -36.56 -4.64
C VAL A 157 -18.88 -35.70 -3.61
N THR A 158 -17.80 -36.20 -3.02
CA THR A 158 -16.94 -35.37 -2.17
C THR A 158 -16.37 -34.21 -2.98
N THR A 159 -16.62 -32.98 -2.55
CA THR A 159 -16.30 -31.76 -3.26
C THR A 159 -15.76 -30.72 -2.30
N ILE A 160 -14.76 -29.97 -2.76
CA ILE A 160 -14.33 -28.73 -2.11
C ILE A 160 -15.19 -27.58 -2.66
N ALA A 161 -15.96 -26.93 -1.79
CA ALA A 161 -16.88 -25.87 -2.18
C ALA A 161 -16.83 -24.67 -1.23
N ILE A 162 -17.37 -23.55 -1.68
CA ILE A 162 -17.62 -22.37 -0.84
C ILE A 162 -19.10 -22.39 -0.47
N VAL A 163 -19.39 -22.39 0.83
CA VAL A 163 -20.75 -22.43 1.37
C VAL A 163 -21.02 -21.22 2.26
N PRO A 164 -22.23 -20.63 2.24
CA PRO A 164 -22.57 -19.51 3.10
C PRO A 164 -22.65 -19.93 4.57
N LYS A 165 -22.26 -19.04 5.50
CA LYS A 165 -22.38 -19.24 6.96
C LYS A 165 -23.80 -19.01 7.46
N VAL A 166 -24.74 -19.78 6.94
CA VAL A 166 -26.15 -19.73 7.34
C VAL A 166 -26.61 -21.13 7.74
N HIS A 167 -27.60 -21.20 8.62
CA HIS A 167 -28.19 -22.47 9.03
C HIS A 167 -27.19 -23.44 9.70
N ILE A 168 -26.19 -22.91 10.41
CA ILE A 168 -25.19 -23.67 11.16
C ILE A 168 -25.61 -23.74 12.64
N LEU A 169 -25.77 -24.95 13.16
CA LEU A 169 -26.01 -25.21 14.59
C LEU A 169 -24.78 -24.86 15.44
N GLY A 170 -23.59 -25.15 14.91
CA GLY A 170 -22.31 -24.82 15.49
C GLY A 170 -21.18 -25.61 14.85
N TYR A 171 -20.01 -25.57 15.49
CA TYR A 171 -18.82 -26.25 15.01
C TYR A 171 -18.36 -27.31 16.01
N LEU A 172 -17.98 -28.48 15.50
CA LEU A 172 -17.33 -29.52 16.28
C LEU A 172 -15.82 -29.42 16.05
N ARG A 173 -15.09 -29.09 17.11
CA ARG A 173 -13.64 -28.98 17.11
C ARG A 173 -13.05 -30.29 17.62
N PRO A 174 -12.28 -31.08 16.85
CA PRO A 174 -11.69 -32.29 17.39
C PRO A 174 -10.79 -31.99 18.61
N LYS A 175 -10.67 -32.93 19.55
CA LYS A 175 -9.97 -32.73 20.83
C LYS A 175 -8.47 -32.95 20.73
N ASN A 176 -8.07 -33.90 19.89
CA ASN A 176 -6.68 -34.15 19.52
C ASN A 176 -6.24 -33.30 18.32
N LEU A 177 -7.16 -32.45 17.84
CA LEU A 177 -6.84 -31.33 17.00
C LEU A 177 -5.87 -30.46 17.81
N SER A 178 -4.58 -30.72 17.66
CA SER A 178 -3.58 -29.68 17.70
C SER A 178 -3.79 -28.78 16.46
N VAL A 179 -5.00 -28.22 16.28
CA VAL A 179 -5.13 -27.04 15.44
C VAL A 179 -4.44 -26.00 16.24
N ARG A 180 -3.26 -25.72 15.72
CA ARG A 180 -2.39 -24.68 16.14
C ARG A 180 -3.19 -23.46 16.59
N ALA A 181 -3.07 -23.14 17.87
CA ALA A 181 -3.85 -22.08 18.46
C ALA A 181 -3.50 -20.77 17.76
N ILE A 182 -4.52 -20.01 17.36
CA ILE A 182 -4.30 -18.69 16.77
C ILE A 182 -3.51 -17.85 17.79
N PRO A 183 -2.41 -17.20 17.38
CA PRO A 183 -1.65 -16.33 18.27
C PRO A 183 -2.54 -15.36 19.04
N VAL A 184 -2.37 -15.34 20.36
CA VAL A 184 -3.06 -14.39 21.24
C VAL A 184 -2.22 -13.14 21.30
N SER A 185 -2.83 -11.99 21.02
CA SER A 185 -2.09 -10.76 20.81
C SER A 185 -2.88 -9.51 21.12
N HIS A 186 -2.17 -8.40 21.30
CA HIS A 186 -2.75 -7.07 21.46
C HIS A 186 -1.81 -5.99 20.90
N LEU A 187 -2.40 -4.95 20.33
CA LEU A 187 -1.70 -3.77 19.83
C LEU A 187 -1.93 -2.60 20.79
N ASP A 188 -0.90 -2.27 21.58
CA ASP A 188 -0.98 -1.22 22.59
C ASP A 188 -0.98 0.17 21.94
N SER A 189 -0.09 0.40 20.98
CA SER A 189 -0.01 1.69 20.30
C SER A 189 0.65 1.61 18.92
N VAL A 190 0.26 2.56 18.07
CA VAL A 190 0.95 2.92 16.83
C VAL A 190 1.09 4.44 16.84
N SER A 191 2.29 4.94 16.60
CA SER A 191 2.56 6.38 16.53
C SER A 191 3.57 6.72 15.43
N ALA A 192 3.66 7.99 15.07
CA ALA A 192 4.71 8.53 14.20
C ALA A 192 5.63 9.40 15.05
N PRO A 193 6.65 8.82 15.73
CA PRO A 193 7.44 9.55 16.72
C PRO A 193 8.41 10.57 16.10
N ALA A 194 8.70 10.43 14.80
CA ALA A 194 9.54 11.34 14.04
C ALA A 194 9.16 11.27 12.55
N PRO A 195 9.53 12.26 11.73
CA PRO A 195 9.28 12.21 10.29
C PRO A 195 9.87 10.97 9.64
N GLY A 196 9.12 10.40 8.69
CA GLY A 196 9.48 9.14 8.03
C GLY A 196 9.60 7.92 8.95
N LYS A 197 9.16 7.97 10.22
CA LYS A 197 9.22 6.84 11.16
C LYS A 197 7.85 6.50 11.74
N VAL A 198 7.63 5.20 11.97
CA VAL A 198 6.47 4.66 12.68
C VAL A 198 6.97 3.82 13.85
N ALA A 199 6.42 4.02 15.03
CA ALA A 199 6.64 3.12 16.16
C ALA A 199 5.39 2.28 16.43
N VAL A 200 5.59 1.01 16.76
CA VAL A 200 4.53 0.10 17.18
C VAL A 200 4.92 -0.59 18.49
N ARG A 201 3.94 -0.76 19.37
CA ARG A 201 4.09 -1.47 20.65
C ARG A 201 2.91 -2.38 20.92
N GLY A 202 3.16 -3.53 21.52
CA GLY A 202 2.14 -4.50 21.85
C GLY A 202 2.74 -5.80 22.38
N TRP A 203 1.98 -6.88 22.29
CA TRP A 203 2.45 -8.22 22.62
C TRP A 203 1.77 -9.29 21.77
N THR A 204 2.44 -10.43 21.63
CA THR A 204 1.89 -11.62 21.02
C THR A 204 2.55 -12.85 21.61
N TYR A 205 1.79 -13.93 21.79
CA TYR A 205 2.35 -15.26 21.99
C TYR A 205 1.56 -16.28 21.17
N ASP A 206 2.26 -17.31 20.73
CA ASP A 206 1.66 -18.43 20.03
C ASP A 206 1.45 -19.57 21.05
N PRO A 207 0.21 -19.97 21.36
CA PRO A 207 -0.02 -21.04 22.34
C PRO A 207 0.53 -22.41 21.92
N ASP A 208 0.93 -22.61 20.66
CA ASP A 208 1.62 -23.83 20.21
C ASP A 208 3.10 -23.82 20.56
N SER A 209 3.63 -22.67 20.92
CA SER A 209 5.00 -22.49 21.40
C SER A 209 5.02 -21.40 22.48
N PRO A 210 4.34 -21.65 23.62
CA PRO A 210 3.94 -20.60 24.55
C PRO A 210 5.13 -19.88 25.19
N THR A 211 6.31 -20.49 25.24
CA THR A 211 7.53 -19.91 25.80
C THR A 211 8.46 -19.28 24.77
N ALA A 212 8.18 -19.43 23.48
CA ALA A 212 9.02 -18.90 22.41
C ALA A 212 8.58 -17.48 22.03
N SER A 213 9.50 -16.53 22.06
CA SER A 213 9.26 -15.19 21.49
C SER A 213 9.12 -15.26 19.97
N ARG A 214 8.02 -14.71 19.45
CA ARG A 214 7.68 -14.74 18.01
C ARG A 214 7.90 -13.39 17.35
N ASN A 215 8.01 -13.38 16.03
CA ASN A 215 8.01 -12.14 15.28
C ASN A 215 6.56 -11.69 14.99
N VAL A 216 6.36 -10.39 14.82
CA VAL A 216 5.16 -9.80 14.23
C VAL A 216 5.52 -9.15 12.89
N HIS A 217 4.59 -9.18 11.95
CA HIS A 217 4.72 -8.44 10.70
C HIS A 217 3.98 -7.11 10.81
N VAL A 218 4.65 -6.02 10.50
CA VAL A 218 4.11 -4.68 10.46
C VAL A 218 4.09 -4.22 9.01
N TYR A 219 2.94 -3.75 8.55
CA TYR A 219 2.77 -3.17 7.22
C TYR A 219 2.39 -1.70 7.35
N VAL A 220 3.16 -0.83 6.71
CA VAL A 220 2.91 0.62 6.65
C VAL A 220 2.37 0.98 5.27
N GLY A 221 1.24 1.71 5.25
CA GLY A 221 0.56 2.14 4.02
C GLY A 221 -0.46 1.13 3.51
N GLY A 222 -1.06 0.36 4.42
CA GLY A 222 -2.14 -0.59 4.13
C GLY A 222 -1.89 -2.00 4.68
N ARG A 223 -2.87 -2.87 4.46
CA ARG A 223 -2.83 -4.28 4.86
C ARG A 223 -1.83 -5.10 4.06
N ALA A 224 -1.45 -6.26 4.59
CA ALA A 224 -0.65 -7.24 3.87
C ALA A 224 -1.24 -7.54 2.48
N GLY A 225 -0.42 -7.53 1.43
CA GLY A 225 -0.84 -7.74 0.05
C GLY A 225 -1.38 -6.49 -0.68
N THR A 226 -1.55 -5.35 0.00
CA THR A 226 -1.93 -4.09 -0.65
C THR A 226 -0.75 -3.58 -1.50
N SER A 227 -1.01 -3.18 -2.74
CA SER A 227 0.01 -2.63 -3.63
C SER A 227 0.66 -1.40 -3.00
N GLY A 228 1.97 -1.48 -2.76
CA GLY A 228 2.75 -0.41 -2.16
C GLY A 228 2.83 -0.43 -0.63
N ALA A 229 2.21 -1.36 0.09
CA ALA A 229 2.44 -1.47 1.54
C ALA A 229 3.88 -1.92 1.84
N GLN A 230 4.54 -1.26 2.78
CA GLN A 230 5.90 -1.60 3.22
C GLN A 230 5.85 -2.56 4.41
N GLY A 231 6.29 -3.80 4.22
CA GLY A 231 6.35 -4.82 5.28
C GLY A 231 7.67 -4.79 6.05
N THR A 232 7.63 -5.01 7.36
CA THR A 232 8.80 -5.16 8.24
C THR A 232 8.47 -6.16 9.35
N SER A 233 9.46 -6.92 9.84
CA SER A 233 9.29 -7.88 10.93
C SER A 233 9.94 -7.36 12.21
N ILE A 234 9.24 -7.47 13.34
CA ILE A 234 9.76 -7.08 14.68
C ILE A 234 9.66 -8.29 15.61
N ARG A 235 10.71 -8.55 16.38
CA ARG A 235 10.72 -9.64 17.38
C ARG A 235 9.97 -9.23 18.65
N ALA A 236 9.06 -10.07 19.10
CA ALA A 236 8.30 -9.89 20.34
C ALA A 236 9.05 -10.51 21.54
N ASP A 237 10.24 -10.00 21.83
CA ASP A 237 11.13 -10.46 22.90
C ASP A 237 11.24 -9.49 24.08
N LYS A 238 10.40 -8.46 24.13
CA LYS A 238 10.38 -7.45 25.20
C LYS A 238 9.60 -7.95 26.41
N LEU A 239 10.03 -7.48 27.57
CA LEU A 239 9.44 -7.85 28.86
C LEU A 239 8.00 -7.34 28.99
N ARG A 240 7.08 -8.25 29.31
CA ARG A 240 5.66 -8.03 29.62
C ARG A 240 5.26 -8.94 30.78
N GLY A 241 5.70 -8.58 31.98
CA GLY A 241 5.40 -9.32 33.20
C GLY A 241 3.90 -9.32 33.55
N ASP A 242 3.17 -8.29 33.13
CA ASP A 242 1.71 -8.20 33.20
C ASP A 242 1.04 -9.30 32.35
N VAL A 243 1.54 -9.52 31.13
CA VAL A 243 1.04 -10.57 30.23
C VAL A 243 1.42 -11.96 30.76
N GLY A 244 2.66 -12.15 31.21
CA GLY A 244 3.09 -13.41 31.82
C GLY A 244 2.31 -13.77 33.10
N ALA A 245 1.89 -12.76 33.87
CA ALA A 245 1.02 -12.96 35.04
C ALA A 245 -0.43 -13.29 34.65
N ALA A 246 -0.96 -12.67 33.59
CA ALA A 246 -2.31 -12.93 33.08
C ALA A 246 -2.44 -14.31 32.38
N PHE A 247 -1.34 -14.82 31.82
CA PHE A 247 -1.27 -16.12 31.14
C PHE A 247 -0.16 -16.99 31.75
N PRO A 248 -0.44 -17.67 32.88
CA PRO A 248 0.55 -18.50 33.56
C PRO A 248 1.16 -19.56 32.64
N GLY A 249 2.50 -19.72 32.68
CA GLY A 249 3.23 -20.76 31.94
C GLY A 249 3.80 -20.33 30.59
N ILE A 250 3.47 -19.13 30.08
CA ILE A 250 4.04 -18.62 28.82
C ILE A 250 5.39 -17.91 29.03
N GLY A 251 5.71 -17.47 30.25
CA GLY A 251 6.89 -16.62 30.53
C GLY A 251 6.64 -15.14 30.28
N ASN A 252 7.68 -14.30 30.41
CA ASN A 252 7.50 -12.84 30.46
C ASN A 252 7.98 -12.09 29.20
N TYR A 253 8.49 -12.76 28.17
CA TYR A 253 9.13 -12.10 27.01
C TYR A 253 8.32 -12.28 25.73
N HIS A 254 7.19 -11.56 25.68
CA HIS A 254 6.20 -11.62 24.59
C HIS A 254 5.80 -10.24 24.04
N GLY A 255 6.44 -9.16 24.52
CA GLY A 255 6.19 -7.81 24.05
C GLY A 255 6.97 -7.49 22.79
N PHE A 256 6.39 -6.72 21.87
CA PHE A 256 7.12 -6.07 20.78
C PHE A 256 7.13 -4.56 20.99
N ASP A 257 8.28 -3.95 20.72
CA ASP A 257 8.50 -2.50 20.68
C ASP A 257 9.53 -2.22 19.59
N GLY A 258 9.15 -1.50 18.55
CA GLY A 258 10.07 -1.19 17.48
C GLY A 258 9.67 0.02 16.63
N SER A 259 10.69 0.61 16.03
CA SER A 259 10.60 1.78 15.17
C SER A 259 10.99 1.41 13.74
N ILE A 260 10.15 1.78 12.78
CA ILE A 260 10.25 1.42 11.37
C ILE A 260 10.50 2.69 10.58
N VAL A 261 11.62 2.73 9.85
CA VAL A 261 11.87 3.78 8.86
C VAL A 261 11.06 3.44 7.61
N THR A 262 10.29 4.39 7.12
CA THR A 262 9.41 4.20 5.99
C THR A 262 9.51 5.35 4.99
N GLY A 263 9.32 5.05 3.71
CA GLY A 263 9.13 6.04 2.65
C GLY A 263 7.71 6.63 2.59
N LYS A 264 6.79 6.15 3.44
CA LYS A 264 5.38 6.57 3.46
C LYS A 264 5.18 7.89 4.18
N ARG A 265 4.20 8.69 3.74
CA ARG A 265 3.99 10.10 4.12
C ARG A 265 2.51 10.44 4.25
N GLY A 266 2.16 11.37 5.13
CA GLY A 266 0.78 11.75 5.41
C GLY A 266 0.04 10.67 6.20
N ALA A 267 -1.29 10.66 6.13
CA ALA A 267 -2.10 9.65 6.82
C ALA A 267 -1.84 8.26 6.22
N GLN A 268 -1.33 7.35 7.03
CA GLN A 268 -0.98 5.99 6.63
C GLN A 268 -1.66 5.01 7.57
N GLU A 269 -2.31 4.00 7.01
CA GLU A 269 -2.78 2.84 7.77
C GLU A 269 -1.58 1.94 8.07
N VAL A 270 -1.38 1.63 9.35
CA VAL A 270 -0.35 0.72 9.83
C VAL A 270 -1.05 -0.48 10.47
N CYS A 271 -0.80 -1.66 9.92
CA CYS A 271 -1.41 -2.91 10.36
C CYS A 271 -0.35 -3.87 10.89
N VAL A 272 -0.61 -4.46 12.05
CA VAL A 272 0.28 -5.45 12.68
C VAL A 272 -0.39 -6.82 12.67
N TYR A 273 0.37 -7.83 12.27
CA TYR A 273 -0.05 -9.23 12.19
C TYR A 273 0.84 -10.09 13.06
N ALA A 274 0.26 -11.01 13.82
CA ALA A 274 1.03 -12.03 14.50
C ALA A 274 1.43 -13.10 13.48
N ILE A 275 2.61 -13.71 13.65
CA ILE A 275 3.02 -14.84 12.84
C ILE A 275 2.50 -16.12 13.47
N ASN A 276 1.85 -16.94 12.65
CA ASN A 276 1.54 -18.33 12.96
C ASN A 276 2.49 -19.21 12.13
N ASP A 277 3.19 -20.16 12.75
CA ASP A 277 4.28 -20.93 12.11
C ASP A 277 3.80 -21.90 11.00
N ASP A 278 2.50 -22.03 10.76
CA ASP A 278 1.91 -22.93 9.75
C ASP A 278 0.99 -22.18 8.74
N SER A 279 0.56 -22.88 7.67
CA SER A 279 -0.31 -22.39 6.56
C SER A 279 -1.64 -21.69 6.93
N GLY A 280 -1.96 -21.52 8.21
CA GLY A 280 -3.03 -20.64 8.66
C GLY A 280 -2.58 -19.19 8.54
N GLY A 281 -3.34 -18.35 7.86
CA GLY A 281 -2.96 -16.95 7.62
C GLY A 281 -2.56 -16.23 8.91
N ASN A 282 -1.51 -15.40 8.82
CA ASN A 282 -1.05 -14.54 9.91
C ASN A 282 -2.22 -13.66 10.41
N PRO A 283 -2.73 -13.83 11.64
CA PRO A 283 -3.89 -13.09 12.10
C PRO A 283 -3.56 -11.61 12.31
N LEU A 284 -4.51 -10.74 11.96
CA LEU A 284 -4.40 -9.31 12.19
C LEU A 284 -4.57 -9.01 13.69
N ILE A 285 -3.54 -8.42 14.31
CA ILE A 285 -3.60 -7.90 15.69
C ILE A 285 -4.41 -6.60 15.72
N GLY A 286 -4.18 -5.71 14.73
CA GLY A 286 -4.93 -4.48 14.58
C GLY A 286 -4.31 -3.51 13.58
N CYS A 287 -5.12 -2.55 13.13
CA CYS A 287 -4.68 -1.43 12.30
C CYS A 287 -4.95 -0.09 13.01
N ARG A 288 -4.08 0.89 12.76
CA ARG A 288 -4.25 2.28 13.19
C ARG A 288 -3.79 3.22 12.08
N THR A 289 -4.48 4.34 11.93
CA THR A 289 -4.04 5.42 11.05
C THR A 289 -3.14 6.37 11.82
N VAL A 290 -1.94 6.61 11.30
CA VAL A 290 -1.01 7.61 11.83
C VAL A 290 -0.60 8.57 10.72
N THR A 291 -0.42 9.84 11.06
CA THR A 291 0.10 10.83 10.11
C THR A 291 1.62 10.85 10.20
N ILE A 292 2.28 10.33 9.19
CA ILE A 292 3.75 10.31 9.10
C ILE A 292 4.20 11.59 8.42
N ALA A 293 4.90 12.46 9.16
CA ALA A 293 5.44 13.68 8.62
C ALA A 293 6.48 13.41 7.52
N ASP A 294 6.57 14.33 6.56
CA ASP A 294 7.59 14.27 5.51
C ASP A 294 8.98 14.56 6.11
N PRO A 295 9.96 13.65 5.96
CA PRO A 295 11.34 13.89 6.36
C PRO A 295 12.07 14.84 5.43
N ASN A 296 11.52 15.17 4.25
CA ASN A 296 12.20 16.05 3.31
C ASN A 296 12.23 17.51 3.82
N PRO A 297 13.33 18.25 3.58
CA PRO A 297 13.42 19.68 3.87
C PRO A 297 12.29 20.49 3.22
N VAL A 298 11.66 21.35 4.01
CA VAL A 298 10.65 22.30 3.54
C VAL A 298 11.28 23.68 3.49
N GLY A 299 11.06 24.42 2.41
CA GLY A 299 11.66 25.73 2.23
C GLY A 299 11.10 26.48 1.04
N TYR A 300 11.53 27.74 0.93
CA TYR A 300 11.18 28.61 -0.18
C TYR A 300 12.35 29.51 -0.56
N PHE A 301 12.52 29.72 -1.87
CA PHE A 301 13.54 30.59 -2.43
C PHE A 301 12.95 31.96 -2.76
N ASP A 302 13.05 32.88 -1.80
CA ASP A 302 12.46 34.22 -1.88
C ASP A 302 13.02 35.01 -3.07
N THR A 303 14.32 35.31 -3.04
CA THR A 303 14.94 36.23 -4.02
C THR A 303 16.41 35.89 -4.26
N ALA A 304 16.88 36.17 -5.48
CA ALA A 304 18.29 36.34 -5.78
C ALA A 304 18.53 37.73 -6.38
N ALA A 305 19.64 38.35 -6.03
CA ALA A 305 20.05 39.64 -6.58
C ALA A 305 21.58 39.74 -6.70
N SER A 306 22.07 40.64 -7.55
CA SER A 306 23.49 41.02 -7.58
C SER A 306 23.64 42.36 -6.86
N PRO A 307 24.03 42.38 -5.56
CA PRO A 307 24.13 43.63 -4.80
C PRO A 307 25.38 44.45 -5.17
N ALA A 308 26.35 43.84 -5.84
CA ALA A 308 27.57 44.48 -6.34
C ALA A 308 28.21 43.60 -7.41
N ALA A 309 29.11 44.18 -8.20
CA ALA A 309 29.90 43.46 -9.20
C ALA A 309 30.51 42.16 -8.65
N GLY A 310 30.21 41.06 -9.35
CA GLY A 310 30.68 39.71 -9.00
C GLY A 310 30.14 39.14 -7.67
N LYS A 311 29.10 39.73 -7.07
CA LYS A 311 28.45 39.19 -5.87
C LYS A 311 27.02 38.79 -6.16
N VAL A 312 26.55 37.76 -5.45
CA VAL A 312 25.17 37.30 -5.44
C VAL A 312 24.68 37.26 -4.00
N ARG A 313 23.52 37.85 -3.75
CA ARG A 313 22.76 37.72 -2.50
C ARG A 313 21.57 36.81 -2.73
N VAL A 314 21.40 35.82 -1.87
CA VAL A 314 20.27 34.90 -1.87
C VAL A 314 19.52 35.06 -0.56
N ARG A 315 18.19 35.17 -0.68
CA ARG A 315 17.27 35.12 0.45
C ARG A 315 16.27 33.99 0.28
N GLY A 316 15.88 33.39 1.40
CA GLY A 316 14.94 32.28 1.46
C GLY A 316 14.77 31.80 2.89
N TRP A 317 14.25 30.59 3.02
CA TRP A 317 14.23 29.85 4.27
C TRP A 317 14.17 28.36 3.99
N VAL A 318 14.66 27.55 4.94
CA VAL A 318 14.55 26.09 4.92
C VAL A 318 14.53 25.57 6.35
N PHE A 319 13.76 24.52 6.61
CA PHE A 319 13.93 23.70 7.79
C PHE A 319 13.90 22.22 7.40
N ASP A 320 14.71 21.42 8.09
CA ASP A 320 14.78 19.96 7.92
C ASP A 320 13.96 19.30 9.04
N PRO A 321 12.80 18.68 8.72
CA PRO A 321 11.96 18.03 9.73
C PRO A 321 12.66 16.92 10.52
N ASN A 322 13.70 16.28 9.97
CA ASN A 322 14.43 15.20 10.65
C ASN A 322 15.40 15.70 11.73
N ALA A 323 15.74 16.98 11.71
CA ALA A 323 16.66 17.61 12.65
C ALA A 323 16.02 18.84 13.32
N PRO A 324 14.90 18.69 14.05
CA PRO A 324 14.20 19.80 14.68
C PRO A 324 15.13 20.44 15.74
N GLY A 325 15.64 21.64 15.44
CA GLY A 325 16.57 22.39 16.28
C GLY A 325 17.99 22.54 15.71
N ALA A 326 18.34 21.85 14.63
CA ALA A 326 19.54 22.17 13.85
C ALA A 326 19.23 23.31 12.87
N THR A 327 20.19 24.21 12.64
CA THR A 327 20.08 25.19 11.55
C THR A 327 20.19 24.44 10.22
N GLY A 328 19.16 24.56 9.38
CA GLY A 328 19.12 23.88 8.09
C GLY A 328 20.30 24.25 7.19
N THR A 329 20.58 23.44 6.17
CA THR A 329 21.61 23.74 5.17
C THR A 329 20.98 23.78 3.78
N VAL A 330 21.38 24.76 2.97
CA VAL A 330 21.04 24.81 1.54
C VAL A 330 22.26 24.80 0.67
N HIS A 331 22.11 24.24 -0.51
CA HIS A 331 23.05 24.40 -1.60
C HIS A 331 22.50 25.38 -2.63
N VAL A 332 23.29 26.38 -2.97
CA VAL A 332 22.98 27.38 -3.98
C VAL A 332 23.92 27.20 -5.16
N TYR A 333 23.38 27.11 -6.37
CA TYR A 333 24.15 26.97 -7.60
C TYR A 333 23.96 28.21 -8.48
N VAL A 334 25.06 28.84 -8.90
CA VAL A 334 25.07 29.97 -9.84
C VAL A 334 25.47 29.50 -11.22
N GLY A 335 24.68 29.85 -12.23
CA GLY A 335 24.90 29.47 -13.63
C GLY A 335 24.18 28.19 -14.04
N GLY A 336 23.26 27.67 -13.23
CA GLY A 336 22.47 26.48 -13.55
C GLY A 336 22.07 25.65 -12.33
N THR A 337 21.49 24.48 -12.60
CA THR A 337 21.17 23.48 -11.59
C THR A 337 22.41 22.74 -11.10
N ALA A 338 22.28 21.99 -10.01
CA ALA A 338 23.33 21.07 -9.56
C ALA A 338 23.76 20.15 -10.73
N GLY A 339 25.07 20.02 -10.95
CA GLY A 339 25.63 19.19 -12.03
C GLY A 339 25.62 19.80 -13.43
N ALA A 340 25.03 20.99 -13.64
CA ALA A 340 25.14 21.69 -14.93
C ALA A 340 26.60 22.08 -15.19
N SER A 341 27.06 21.93 -16.44
CA SER A 341 28.44 22.22 -16.83
C SER A 341 28.80 23.68 -16.51
N GLY A 342 29.73 23.85 -15.57
CA GLY A 342 30.18 25.16 -15.15
C GLY A 342 29.28 25.85 -14.11
N ALA A 343 28.28 25.21 -13.51
CA ALA A 343 27.58 25.79 -12.35
C ALA A 343 28.51 25.89 -11.12
N GLU A 344 28.49 27.02 -10.43
CA GLU A 344 29.26 27.27 -9.21
C GLU A 344 28.39 26.98 -7.99
N GLY A 345 28.80 26.03 -7.14
CA GLY A 345 28.02 25.60 -5.98
C GLY A 345 28.53 26.22 -4.66
N HIS A 346 27.61 26.66 -3.82
CA HIS A 346 27.87 27.22 -2.50
C HIS A 346 26.98 26.53 -1.45
N SER A 347 27.58 26.04 -0.37
CA SER A 347 26.85 25.51 0.79
C SER A 347 26.64 26.60 1.82
N VAL A 348 25.41 26.76 2.30
CA VAL A 348 24.97 27.90 3.10
C VAL A 348 24.14 27.41 4.27
N LYS A 349 24.43 27.91 5.47
CA LYS A 349 23.59 27.68 6.65
C LYS A 349 22.36 28.58 6.62
N ALA A 350 21.23 28.02 7.02
CA ALA A 350 19.97 28.71 7.17
C ALA A 350 19.77 29.09 8.64
N ASP A 351 20.56 30.04 9.13
CA ASP A 351 20.58 30.48 10.53
C ASP A 351 20.08 31.93 10.73
N ALA A 352 19.68 32.61 9.65
CA ALA A 352 19.10 33.93 9.73
C ALA A 352 17.70 33.90 10.38
N SER A 353 17.32 35.00 11.04
CA SER A 353 16.04 35.08 11.74
C SER A 353 14.86 35.28 10.78
N ARG A 354 13.83 34.42 10.88
CA ARG A 354 12.55 34.48 10.15
C ARG A 354 11.36 34.25 11.11
N PRO A 355 10.99 35.25 11.92
CA PRO A 355 9.87 35.13 12.86
C PRO A 355 8.52 34.91 12.18
N ASP A 356 8.38 35.39 10.94
CA ASP A 356 7.22 35.18 10.07
C ASP A 356 7.03 33.70 9.71
N VAL A 357 8.12 32.96 9.50
CA VAL A 357 8.09 31.52 9.22
C VAL A 357 7.81 30.72 10.50
N ASP A 358 8.45 31.10 11.61
CA ASP A 358 8.24 30.46 12.92
C ASP A 358 6.79 30.61 13.43
N ALA A 359 6.15 31.75 13.17
CA ALA A 359 4.75 31.97 13.51
C ALA A 359 3.79 30.95 12.85
N VAL A 360 4.19 30.37 11.70
CA VAL A 360 3.39 29.41 10.93
C VAL A 360 3.81 27.97 11.21
N HIS A 361 5.11 27.72 11.34
CA HIS A 361 5.65 26.35 11.42
C HIS A 361 6.05 25.91 12.83
N HIS A 362 6.20 26.84 13.78
CA HIS A 362 6.60 26.58 15.17
C HIS A 362 7.89 25.75 15.30
N THR A 363 8.85 25.99 14.40
CA THR A 363 10.13 25.26 14.33
C THR A 363 11.31 26.04 14.92
N GLY A 364 11.07 27.25 15.44
CA GLY A 364 12.08 28.19 15.91
C GLY A 364 12.39 29.28 14.88
N LYS A 365 12.87 30.43 15.35
CA LYS A 365 13.08 31.62 14.49
C LYS A 365 14.30 31.56 13.55
N ASN A 366 15.23 30.63 13.70
CA ASN A 366 16.53 30.65 13.00
C ASN A 366 16.58 29.62 11.87
N HIS A 367 15.82 29.85 10.80
CA HIS A 367 15.72 28.98 9.61
C HIS A 367 15.82 29.77 8.28
N GLY A 368 16.17 31.05 8.37
CA GLY A 368 16.30 31.94 7.23
C GLY A 368 17.61 31.77 6.49
N VAL A 369 17.56 31.90 5.18
CA VAL A 369 18.73 32.09 4.33
C VAL A 369 18.79 33.56 3.97
N ASP A 370 19.87 34.24 4.35
CA ASP A 370 20.17 35.59 3.88
C ASP A 370 21.69 35.76 3.81
N VAL A 371 22.27 35.41 2.67
CA VAL A 371 23.72 35.40 2.50
C VAL A 371 24.13 36.10 1.22
N THR A 372 25.30 36.72 1.27
CA THR A 372 25.97 37.28 0.09
C THR A 372 27.32 36.60 -0.09
N PHE A 373 27.59 36.08 -1.27
CA PHE A 373 28.87 35.45 -1.62
C PHE A 373 29.39 35.96 -2.96
N ALA A 374 30.69 35.82 -3.17
CA ALA A 374 31.33 36.12 -4.45
C ALA A 374 31.11 34.96 -5.42
N THR A 375 30.99 35.27 -6.71
CA THR A 375 30.93 34.29 -7.80
C THR A 375 31.89 34.72 -8.89
N ALA A 376 32.43 33.78 -9.67
CA ALA A 376 33.17 34.08 -10.90
C ALA A 376 32.26 34.35 -12.10
N LYS A 377 30.95 34.04 -11.99
CA LYS A 377 29.97 34.21 -13.05
C LYS A 377 29.58 35.67 -13.27
N ARG A 378 29.33 36.04 -14.53
CA ARG A 378 29.03 37.41 -14.97
C ARG A 378 27.90 37.41 -16.00
N GLY A 379 27.19 38.51 -16.13
CA GLY A 379 26.07 38.63 -17.06
C GLY A 379 24.83 37.86 -16.58
N ALA A 380 23.96 37.46 -17.50
CA ALA A 380 22.73 36.74 -17.17
C ALA A 380 23.03 35.36 -16.58
N GLN A 381 22.59 35.12 -15.35
CA GLN A 381 22.80 33.89 -14.59
C GLN A 381 21.47 33.34 -14.07
N LYS A 382 21.37 32.02 -14.00
CA LYS A 382 20.34 31.33 -13.22
C LYS A 382 20.93 30.91 -11.89
N VAL A 383 20.33 31.37 -10.79
CA VAL A 383 20.67 30.95 -9.43
C VAL A 383 19.63 29.97 -8.98
N CYS A 384 20.01 28.80 -8.47
CA CYS A 384 19.12 27.71 -8.10
C CYS A 384 19.38 27.28 -6.66
N MET A 385 18.33 27.01 -5.88
CA MET A 385 18.45 26.70 -4.45
C MET A 385 17.90 25.30 -4.14
N TYR A 386 18.61 24.56 -3.29
CA TYR A 386 18.26 23.20 -2.86
C TYR A 386 18.34 23.10 -1.34
N GLY A 387 17.32 22.57 -0.69
CA GLY A 387 17.37 22.17 0.72
C GLY A 387 18.07 20.83 0.87
N ILE A 388 18.95 20.71 1.86
CA ILE A 388 19.71 19.47 2.12
C ILE A 388 19.06 18.71 3.27
N ASP A 389 18.74 17.43 3.06
CA ASP A 389 18.36 16.53 4.16
C ASP A 389 19.66 16.08 4.84
N THR A 390 19.85 16.52 6.06
CA THR A 390 21.07 16.29 6.83
C THR A 390 21.04 15.02 7.67
N ALA A 391 19.88 14.36 7.78
CA ALA A 391 19.68 13.26 8.73
C ALA A 391 19.20 11.93 8.10
N SER A 392 18.82 11.89 6.80
CA SER A 392 18.33 10.69 6.08
C SER A 392 17.09 10.03 6.73
N PRO A 393 16.04 9.70 5.95
CA PRO A 393 16.14 9.11 4.61
C PRO A 393 15.58 9.97 3.47
N GLY A 394 15.41 11.28 3.65
CA GLY A 394 14.88 12.16 2.60
C GLY A 394 15.91 12.56 1.55
N GLU A 395 15.40 13.18 0.49
CA GLU A 395 16.18 13.66 -0.65
C GLU A 395 16.45 15.16 -0.54
N ASN A 396 17.51 15.65 -1.19
CA ASN A 396 17.74 17.08 -1.33
C ASN A 396 16.63 17.70 -2.18
N VAL A 397 15.91 18.69 -1.65
CA VAL A 397 14.71 19.26 -2.30
C VAL A 397 15.08 20.48 -3.13
N PHE A 398 14.71 20.48 -4.40
CA PHE A 398 14.86 21.64 -5.27
C PHE A 398 13.77 22.69 -5.00
N PHE A 399 14.17 23.92 -4.66
CA PHE A 399 13.26 25.03 -4.36
C PHE A 399 13.07 26.02 -5.51
N GLY A 400 13.61 25.72 -6.70
CA GLY A 400 13.47 26.56 -7.89
C GLY A 400 14.73 27.36 -8.23
N CYS A 401 14.63 28.16 -9.30
CA CYS A 401 15.69 29.06 -9.74
C CYS A 401 15.16 30.49 -9.93
N LYS A 402 16.04 31.48 -9.75
CA LYS A 402 15.80 32.89 -10.06
C LYS A 402 16.84 33.35 -11.09
N SER A 403 16.40 34.12 -12.08
CA SER A 403 17.29 34.71 -13.08
C SER A 403 17.75 36.09 -12.62
N ILE A 404 19.06 36.33 -12.65
CA ILE A 404 19.67 37.61 -12.28
C ILE A 404 20.73 37.99 -13.30
N THR A 405 21.11 39.27 -13.33
CA THR A 405 22.30 39.72 -14.05
C THR A 405 23.39 40.03 -13.02
N VAL A 406 24.50 39.31 -13.07
CA VAL A 406 25.66 39.56 -12.20
C VAL A 406 26.55 40.60 -12.85
N GLU A 407 26.68 41.74 -12.20
CA GLU A 407 27.42 42.88 -12.73
C GLU A 407 28.91 42.54 -12.95
N THR A 408 29.45 43.00 -14.07
CA THR A 408 30.89 43.04 -14.32
C THR A 408 31.50 44.26 -13.62
N PRO A 409 32.66 44.14 -12.96
CA PRO A 409 33.36 45.31 -12.46
C PRO A 409 33.60 46.28 -13.61
N THR A 410 33.06 47.49 -13.53
CA THR A 410 33.38 48.54 -14.49
C THR A 410 34.85 48.90 -14.30
N SER A 411 35.69 48.58 -15.28
CA SER A 411 37.01 49.18 -15.41
C SER A 411 36.82 50.68 -15.61
N SER A 412 36.95 51.47 -14.54
CA SER A 412 37.00 52.92 -14.64
C SER A 412 38.38 53.34 -15.16
N THR A 413 38.61 53.21 -16.46
CA THR A 413 39.63 54.00 -17.15
C THR A 413 38.94 55.23 -17.76
N PRO A 414 39.32 56.47 -17.40
CA PRO A 414 38.72 57.66 -18.00
C PRO A 414 39.16 57.74 -19.47
N VAL A 415 38.22 57.57 -20.40
CA VAL A 415 38.48 57.86 -21.82
C VAL A 415 38.13 59.33 -22.05
N GLY A 416 39.17 60.14 -22.28
CA GLY A 416 39.03 61.51 -22.72
C GLY A 416 38.55 61.60 -24.19
N SER A 417 37.73 62.62 -24.45
CA SER A 417 37.39 63.20 -25.76
C SER A 417 38.66 63.42 -26.62
N ALA A 418 38.73 63.32 -27.95
CA ALA A 418 37.82 63.60 -29.07
C ALA A 418 38.45 63.03 -30.39
N PRO A 419 38.13 63.49 -31.62
CA PRO A 419 36.90 63.32 -32.40
C PRO A 419 37.11 62.68 -33.80
N GLY A 420 36.01 62.15 -34.37
CA GLY A 420 35.66 62.15 -35.81
C GLY A 420 36.56 61.48 -36.85
N VAL A 421 36.04 60.44 -37.55
CA VAL A 421 36.06 60.23 -39.01
C VAL A 421 35.09 59.09 -39.36
N SER A 422 34.15 59.33 -40.28
CA SER A 422 33.45 58.31 -41.10
C SER A 422 34.23 58.20 -42.43
N PRO A 423 34.24 57.12 -43.26
CA PRO A 423 33.02 56.42 -43.71
C PRO A 423 33.17 54.93 -44.15
N SER A 424 32.09 54.41 -44.74
CA SER A 424 32.01 53.38 -45.82
C SER A 424 32.06 51.87 -45.50
N ALA A 425 31.00 51.18 -45.93
CA ALA A 425 30.97 49.76 -46.34
C ALA A 425 31.25 49.67 -47.87
N PRO A 426 31.25 48.51 -48.58
CA PRO A 426 31.36 47.08 -48.21
C PRO A 426 32.41 46.30 -49.06
N SER A 427 32.63 45.00 -48.84
CA SER A 427 33.23 44.09 -49.85
C SER A 427 32.94 42.61 -49.55
N ALA A 428 32.50 41.89 -50.59
CA ALA A 428 32.22 40.46 -50.63
C ALA A 428 33.30 39.69 -51.43
N SER A 429 33.32 38.35 -51.30
CA SER A 429 33.91 37.28 -52.17
C SER A 429 34.70 36.28 -51.31
N ASN A 430 34.75 34.95 -51.54
CA ASN A 430 34.29 34.06 -52.60
C ASN A 430 34.33 32.60 -52.06
N ALA A 431 33.42 31.73 -52.55
CA ALA A 431 33.61 30.40 -53.19
C ALA A 431 34.75 29.46 -52.69
N THR A 432 34.74 28.13 -52.70
CA THR A 432 33.94 26.96 -53.14
C THR A 432 34.84 25.75 -52.81
N ASP A 433 34.34 24.59 -52.34
CA ASP A 433 34.62 23.25 -52.90
C ASP A 433 34.18 22.03 -52.05
N VAL A 434 33.87 20.98 -52.80
CA VAL A 434 33.20 19.67 -52.58
C VAL A 434 34.29 18.60 -52.20
N PRO A 435 34.05 17.41 -51.55
CA PRO A 435 33.21 16.37 -52.16
C PRO A 435 32.48 15.31 -51.30
N SER A 436 31.59 14.64 -52.04
CA SER A 436 30.61 13.61 -51.70
C SER A 436 31.12 12.15 -51.82
N GLY A 437 30.61 11.29 -50.93
CA GLY A 437 30.40 9.83 -51.11
C GLY A 437 31.50 8.89 -50.58
N PRO A 438 31.21 7.60 -50.26
CA PRO A 438 30.03 6.80 -50.63
C PRO A 438 29.30 6.07 -49.49
N SER A 439 28.11 5.55 -49.81
CA SER A 439 27.31 4.60 -49.02
C SER A 439 27.79 3.15 -49.24
N PRO A 440 27.55 2.23 -48.28
CA PRO A 440 27.22 0.85 -48.62
C PRO A 440 25.83 0.42 -48.12
N ARG A 441 25.17 -0.41 -48.93
CA ARG A 441 23.88 -1.07 -48.69
C ARG A 441 24.05 -2.33 -47.84
N GLY A 442 22.99 -2.68 -47.09
CA GLY A 442 22.58 -4.06 -46.86
C GLY A 442 22.70 -4.57 -45.41
N GLY A 443 21.59 -4.58 -44.67
CA GLY A 443 21.48 -5.27 -43.37
C GLY A 443 20.15 -5.06 -42.65
N ASN A 444 19.20 -5.97 -42.89
CA ASN A 444 18.06 -6.43 -42.06
C ASN A 444 17.29 -5.42 -41.14
N PRO A 445 15.99 -5.15 -41.35
CA PRO A 445 15.21 -4.29 -40.46
C PRO A 445 14.66 -5.08 -39.27
N THR A 446 15.46 -5.30 -38.25
CA THR A 446 14.97 -5.76 -36.95
C THR A 446 15.47 -4.86 -35.84
N ALA A 447 14.50 -4.22 -35.17
CA ALA A 447 14.61 -3.39 -33.98
C ALA A 447 15.36 -2.06 -34.14
N THR A 448 14.63 -1.02 -34.57
CA THR A 448 14.97 0.33 -34.10
C THR A 448 15.03 0.30 -32.57
N PRO A 449 16.11 0.77 -31.92
CA PRO A 449 16.09 0.93 -30.48
C PRO A 449 14.96 1.92 -30.18
N ARG A 450 13.92 1.45 -29.49
CA ARG A 450 12.91 2.35 -28.95
C ARG A 450 13.68 3.39 -28.14
N ARG A 451 13.64 4.64 -28.59
CA ARG A 451 14.11 5.79 -27.81
C ARG A 451 13.61 5.59 -26.37
N PRO A 452 14.46 5.72 -25.34
CA PRO A 452 13.97 5.70 -23.97
C PRO A 452 12.84 6.71 -23.91
N ARG A 453 11.68 6.25 -23.43
CA ARG A 453 10.49 7.08 -23.41
C ARG A 453 10.61 8.06 -22.26
N VAL A 454 11.37 9.12 -22.49
CA VAL A 454 11.61 10.25 -21.59
C VAL A 454 10.58 11.33 -21.95
N GLY A 455 10.09 12.07 -20.96
CA GLY A 455 9.23 13.22 -21.22
C GLY A 455 9.92 14.28 -22.08
N VAL A 456 9.11 15.13 -22.69
CA VAL A 456 9.51 16.19 -23.60
C VAL A 456 9.82 17.46 -22.83
N VAL A 457 10.86 18.17 -23.27
CA VAL A 457 11.12 19.54 -22.86
C VAL A 457 10.70 20.45 -24.01
N ARG A 458 9.71 21.30 -23.80
CA ARG A 458 9.24 22.27 -24.80
C ARG A 458 9.36 23.69 -24.28
N ARG A 459 9.74 24.60 -25.16
CA ARG A 459 9.88 26.03 -24.89
C ARG A 459 9.11 26.80 -25.95
N GLY A 460 8.24 27.69 -25.51
CA GLY A 460 7.51 28.65 -26.33
C GLY A 460 8.38 29.84 -26.72
N THR A 461 7.69 30.93 -27.04
CA THR A 461 8.20 32.19 -27.53
C THR A 461 7.66 33.31 -26.64
N PRO A 462 8.08 34.57 -26.84
CA PRO A 462 7.46 35.71 -26.15
C PRO A 462 6.04 36.09 -26.66
N ARG A 463 5.36 35.19 -27.37
CA ARG A 463 4.00 35.36 -27.91
C ARG A 463 3.12 34.23 -27.38
N ALA A 464 1.81 34.34 -27.61
CA ALA A 464 0.87 33.29 -27.24
C ALA A 464 1.20 31.94 -27.90
N ASP A 465 1.48 30.94 -27.07
CA ASP A 465 1.84 29.59 -27.47
C ASP A 465 0.86 28.54 -26.91
N ALA A 466 0.81 27.40 -27.60
CA ALA A 466 0.11 26.21 -27.13
C ALA A 466 1.11 25.06 -26.98
N LEU A 467 1.54 24.80 -25.75
CA LEU A 467 2.51 23.77 -25.42
C LEU A 467 1.80 22.55 -24.86
N VAL A 468 2.19 21.38 -25.36
CA VAL A 468 1.52 20.13 -25.08
C VAL A 468 2.55 19.05 -24.77
N GLY A 469 2.42 18.45 -23.59
CA GLY A 469 3.12 17.28 -23.12
C GLY A 469 2.56 15.98 -23.70
N GLY A 470 2.61 14.92 -22.90
CA GLY A 470 2.48 13.54 -23.33
C GLY A 470 2.03 12.63 -22.21
N ARG A 471 2.76 11.53 -21.98
CA ARG A 471 2.37 10.53 -20.96
C ARG A 471 3.49 10.22 -19.97
N PHE A 472 4.49 11.09 -19.94
CA PHE A 472 5.70 10.99 -19.16
C PHE A 472 5.96 12.35 -18.55
N ASN A 473 6.87 12.42 -17.59
CA ASN A 473 7.24 13.65 -16.90
C ASN A 473 7.86 14.69 -17.85
N ASP A 474 7.06 15.65 -18.27
CA ASP A 474 7.35 16.67 -19.26
C ASP A 474 7.75 18.00 -18.59
N ARG A 475 8.44 18.85 -19.35
CA ARG A 475 8.77 20.21 -18.91
C ARG A 475 8.38 21.23 -19.97
N LEU A 476 7.41 22.08 -19.67
CA LEU A 476 6.87 23.08 -20.59
C LEU A 476 7.21 24.49 -20.07
N LEU A 477 7.75 25.33 -20.94
CA LEU A 477 8.17 26.70 -20.63
C LEU A 477 7.50 27.68 -21.59
N GLY A 478 6.50 28.44 -21.15
CA GLY A 478 5.73 29.41 -21.96
C GLY A 478 6.56 30.61 -22.40
N LEU A 479 7.22 31.27 -21.43
CA LEU A 479 8.03 32.49 -21.53
C LEU A 479 7.23 33.77 -21.33
N ALA A 480 6.72 34.40 -22.39
CA ALA A 480 5.96 35.63 -22.25
C ALA A 480 4.81 35.64 -23.23
N GLY A 481 3.77 36.40 -22.94
CA GLY A 481 2.52 36.36 -23.70
C GLY A 481 1.53 35.35 -23.10
N PRO A 482 0.27 35.35 -23.56
CA PRO A 482 -0.77 34.52 -22.98
C PRO A 482 -0.74 33.09 -23.54
N ASP A 483 -0.26 32.15 -22.74
CA ASP A 483 0.07 30.80 -23.11
C ASP A 483 -0.95 29.76 -22.63
N ARG A 484 -0.95 28.60 -23.29
CA ARG A 484 -1.72 27.42 -22.90
C ARG A 484 -0.79 26.22 -22.77
N LEU A 485 -0.58 25.74 -21.56
CA LEU A 485 0.30 24.61 -21.25
C LEU A 485 -0.54 23.43 -20.76
N PHE A 486 -0.35 22.26 -21.38
CA PHE A 486 -1.03 21.01 -21.02
C PHE A 486 0.01 19.91 -20.77
N GLY A 487 0.14 19.43 -19.53
CA GLY A 487 1.06 18.35 -19.15
C GLY A 487 0.60 16.97 -19.66
N TYR A 488 -0.69 16.68 -19.45
CA TYR A 488 -1.32 15.38 -19.64
C TYR A 488 -0.89 14.39 -18.55
N ALA A 489 -0.39 13.21 -18.89
CA ALA A 489 -0.09 12.19 -17.88
C ALA A 489 1.40 12.21 -17.54
N GLY A 490 1.74 12.01 -16.27
CA GLY A 490 3.12 12.09 -15.80
C GLY A 490 3.25 13.16 -14.73
N ASN A 491 4.41 13.25 -14.08
CA ASN A 491 4.69 14.32 -13.13
C ASN A 491 5.40 15.45 -13.86
N ASP A 492 4.65 16.46 -14.24
CA ASP A 492 5.06 17.49 -15.18
C ASP A 492 5.50 18.77 -14.47
N VAL A 493 6.33 19.57 -15.15
CA VAL A 493 6.74 20.90 -14.70
C VAL A 493 6.35 21.92 -15.76
N LEU A 494 5.34 22.73 -15.45
CA LEU A 494 4.79 23.78 -16.31
C LEU A 494 5.17 25.14 -15.72
N ASP A 495 5.92 25.93 -16.49
CA ASP A 495 6.33 27.30 -16.15
C ASP A 495 5.79 28.20 -17.26
N ALA A 496 4.75 28.98 -16.96
CA ALA A 496 4.07 29.81 -17.95
C ALA A 496 4.86 31.09 -18.26
N GLY A 497 5.49 31.70 -17.26
CA GLY A 497 6.26 32.92 -17.41
C GLY A 497 5.41 34.18 -17.27
N ALA A 498 5.59 35.20 -18.13
CA ALA A 498 4.90 36.47 -17.99
C ALA A 498 3.71 36.57 -18.96
N GLY A 499 2.48 36.57 -18.46
CA GLY A 499 1.32 36.46 -19.35
C GLY A 499 0.03 36.27 -18.57
N ASN A 500 -1.09 36.16 -19.30
CA ASN A 500 -2.33 35.69 -18.68
C ASN A 500 -2.57 34.28 -19.19
N ASP A 501 -2.16 33.32 -18.40
CA ASP A 501 -1.84 31.97 -18.87
C ASP A 501 -2.86 30.95 -18.41
N ARG A 502 -2.87 29.80 -19.08
CA ARG A 502 -3.69 28.64 -18.71
C ARG A 502 -2.81 27.41 -18.61
N LEU A 503 -2.75 26.85 -17.42
CA LEU A 503 -1.98 25.66 -17.12
C LEU A 503 -2.92 24.54 -16.68
N ASP A 504 -2.68 23.34 -17.22
CA ASP A 504 -3.38 22.11 -16.88
C ASP A 504 -2.33 21.00 -16.73
N GLY A 505 -2.11 20.53 -15.51
CA GLY A 505 -1.15 19.45 -15.21
C GLY A 505 -1.64 18.14 -15.79
N GLY A 506 -2.84 17.74 -15.37
CA GLY A 506 -3.49 16.50 -15.79
C GLY A 506 -3.25 15.41 -14.74
N PRO A 507 -3.23 14.12 -15.12
CA PRO A 507 -2.95 13.06 -14.16
C PRO A 507 -1.46 12.96 -13.78
N GLY A 508 -1.15 13.15 -12.50
CA GLY A 508 0.21 13.06 -11.98
C GLY A 508 0.41 13.94 -10.76
N ASN A 509 1.65 14.02 -10.28
CA ASN A 509 2.01 15.02 -9.27
C ASN A 509 2.76 16.14 -9.98
N ASP A 510 2.07 17.21 -10.30
CA ASP A 510 2.55 18.24 -11.20
C ASP A 510 3.03 19.48 -10.44
N VAL A 511 3.91 20.26 -11.08
CA VAL A 511 4.32 21.59 -10.61
C VAL A 511 3.95 22.62 -11.66
N LEU A 512 3.00 23.48 -11.34
CA LEU A 512 2.50 24.55 -12.20
C LEU A 512 2.89 25.90 -11.60
N ASP A 513 3.62 26.71 -12.35
CA ASP A 513 4.02 28.08 -12.01
C ASP A 513 3.44 29.05 -13.05
N GLY A 514 2.42 29.80 -12.64
CA GLY A 514 1.79 30.88 -13.41
C GLY A 514 2.69 32.08 -13.60
N SER A 515 3.67 32.26 -12.70
CA SER A 515 4.61 33.36 -12.72
C SER A 515 3.95 34.73 -12.63
N SER A 516 3.87 35.55 -13.67
CA SER A 516 3.31 36.91 -13.51
C SER A 516 2.18 37.19 -14.47
N GLY A 517 1.03 37.60 -13.93
CA GLY A 517 -0.14 38.04 -14.68
C GLY A 517 -1.44 37.49 -14.09
N HIS A 518 -2.43 37.16 -14.91
CA HIS A 518 -3.73 36.69 -14.43
C HIS A 518 -4.00 35.29 -14.94
N ASP A 519 -3.66 34.32 -14.11
CA ASP A 519 -3.46 32.95 -14.55
C ASP A 519 -4.60 32.04 -14.10
N ARG A 520 -4.76 30.95 -14.85
CA ARG A 520 -5.65 29.87 -14.48
C ARG A 520 -4.89 28.57 -14.39
N LEU A 521 -4.83 28.01 -13.18
CA LEU A 521 -4.10 26.79 -12.88
C LEU A 521 -5.08 25.67 -12.53
N ILE A 522 -4.95 24.54 -13.22
CA ILE A 522 -5.68 23.30 -12.96
C ILE A 522 -4.63 22.24 -12.66
N GLY A 523 -4.62 21.72 -11.43
CA GLY A 523 -3.69 20.64 -11.06
C GLY A 523 -4.00 19.39 -11.86
N GLY A 524 -5.22 18.90 -11.71
CA GLY A 524 -5.65 17.67 -12.36
C GLY A 524 -5.89 16.62 -11.31
N SER A 525 -5.41 15.39 -11.52
CA SER A 525 -5.55 14.34 -10.50
C SER A 525 -4.18 13.97 -9.95
N GLY A 526 -4.02 14.00 -8.64
CA GLY A 526 -2.76 13.67 -7.97
C GLY A 526 -2.38 14.76 -6.99
N LYS A 527 -1.11 14.82 -6.57
CA LYS A 527 -0.68 15.81 -5.57
C LYS A 527 0.10 16.91 -6.26
N ASP A 528 -0.58 18.00 -6.52
CA ASP A 528 -0.06 19.07 -7.34
C ASP A 528 0.47 20.23 -6.51
N ARG A 529 1.43 20.96 -7.09
CA ARG A 529 1.94 22.21 -6.56
C ARG A 529 1.58 23.33 -7.53
N LEU A 530 0.64 24.19 -7.14
CA LEU A 530 0.15 25.29 -7.94
C LEU A 530 0.68 26.61 -7.37
N LEU A 531 1.48 27.34 -8.16
CA LEU A 531 2.02 28.64 -7.81
C LEU A 531 1.42 29.69 -8.76
N GLY A 532 0.64 30.65 -8.25
CA GLY A 532 0.07 31.74 -9.05
C GLY A 532 1.11 32.79 -9.39
N GLY A 533 1.71 33.37 -8.34
CA GLY A 533 2.67 34.47 -8.47
C GLY A 533 1.95 35.82 -8.41
N PRO A 534 2.52 36.92 -8.95
CA PRO A 534 1.84 38.21 -8.89
C PRO A 534 0.66 38.33 -9.87
N GLY A 535 -0.50 38.74 -9.35
CA GLY A 535 -1.70 39.09 -10.08
C GLY A 535 -2.94 38.38 -9.55
N ASN A 536 -4.06 38.39 -10.28
CA ASN A 536 -5.34 37.85 -9.80
C ASN A 536 -5.62 36.50 -10.46
N ASP A 537 -5.35 35.43 -9.73
CA ASP A 537 -5.29 34.07 -10.28
C ASP A 537 -6.51 33.23 -9.90
N VAL A 538 -6.73 32.16 -10.67
CA VAL A 538 -7.80 31.19 -10.43
C VAL A 538 -7.24 29.77 -10.38
N PHE A 539 -7.45 29.11 -9.24
CA PHE A 539 -6.98 27.74 -9.00
C PHE A 539 -8.15 26.76 -8.96
N LEU A 540 -8.04 25.64 -9.66
CA LEU A 540 -8.98 24.52 -9.62
C LEU A 540 -8.26 23.25 -9.14
N ALA A 541 -8.53 22.86 -7.91
CA ALA A 541 -7.97 21.72 -7.18
C ALA A 541 -9.12 21.00 -6.44
N ARG A 542 -9.97 20.28 -7.18
CA ARG A 542 -11.16 19.60 -6.63
C ARG A 542 -11.20 18.15 -7.05
N ASP A 543 -10.08 17.47 -6.94
CA ASP A 543 -9.91 16.10 -7.38
C ASP A 543 -10.05 15.08 -6.23
N GLY A 544 -10.09 15.55 -4.98
CA GLY A 544 -10.20 14.70 -3.79
C GLY A 544 -8.83 14.24 -3.25
N VAL A 545 -7.73 14.77 -3.80
CA VAL A 545 -6.36 14.54 -3.39
C VAL A 545 -5.81 15.84 -2.77
N ARG A 546 -4.72 15.75 -2.01
CA ARG A 546 -4.14 16.93 -1.35
C ARG A 546 -3.17 17.65 -2.29
N ASP A 547 -3.52 18.88 -2.61
CA ASP A 547 -2.68 19.83 -3.33
C ASP A 547 -2.03 20.87 -2.43
N MET A 548 -0.97 21.50 -2.93
CA MET A 548 -0.32 22.65 -2.34
C MET A 548 -0.49 23.87 -3.26
N ILE A 549 -1.25 24.86 -2.79
CA ILE A 549 -1.60 26.05 -3.57
C ILE A 549 -0.97 27.28 -2.92
N VAL A 550 -0.11 27.97 -3.66
CA VAL A 550 0.56 29.21 -3.26
C VAL A 550 0.13 30.32 -4.20
N CYS A 551 -0.66 31.24 -3.67
CA CYS A 551 -1.31 32.23 -4.53
C CYS A 551 -0.34 33.32 -4.99
N GLY A 552 0.46 33.87 -4.08
CA GLY A 552 1.29 35.03 -4.37
C GLY A 552 0.53 36.34 -4.15
N PRO A 553 1.08 37.49 -4.56
CA PRO A 553 0.45 38.79 -4.36
C PRO A 553 -0.71 39.05 -5.33
N GLY A 554 -1.92 39.26 -4.80
CA GLY A 554 -3.07 39.71 -5.60
C GLY A 554 -4.41 39.30 -5.00
N LYS A 555 -5.49 39.37 -5.80
CA LYS A 555 -6.84 38.92 -5.41
C LYS A 555 -7.18 37.63 -6.13
N ASP A 556 -6.88 36.54 -5.46
CA ASP A 556 -6.94 35.21 -6.04
C ASP A 556 -8.20 34.45 -5.63
N ARG A 557 -8.58 33.48 -6.46
CA ARG A 557 -9.75 32.64 -6.24
C ARG A 557 -9.37 31.18 -6.27
N VAL A 558 -9.52 30.51 -5.13
CA VAL A 558 -9.15 29.10 -5.00
C VAL A 558 -10.41 28.24 -4.84
N PHE A 559 -10.56 27.30 -5.76
CA PHE A 559 -11.53 26.21 -5.68
C PHE A 559 -10.77 24.95 -5.24
N ALA A 560 -10.60 24.82 -3.93
CA ALA A 560 -9.90 23.73 -3.26
C ALA A 560 -10.88 22.82 -2.50
N ASP A 561 -10.47 21.59 -2.23
CA ASP A 561 -11.13 20.69 -1.30
C ASP A 561 -10.67 20.90 0.16
N ARG A 562 -11.06 20.00 1.07
CA ARG A 562 -10.74 20.12 2.51
C ARG A 562 -9.35 19.57 2.87
N PHE A 563 -8.73 18.80 1.98
CA PHE A 563 -7.44 18.17 2.17
C PHE A 563 -6.30 19.08 1.70
N ASP A 564 -6.58 20.03 0.82
CA ASP A 564 -5.63 20.98 0.27
C ASP A 564 -5.00 21.95 1.28
N SER A 565 -3.73 22.26 1.02
CA SER A 565 -2.97 23.29 1.73
C SER A 565 -2.95 24.56 0.87
N VAL A 566 -3.72 25.58 1.26
CA VAL A 566 -3.81 26.86 0.54
C VAL A 566 -3.10 27.97 1.32
N LEU A 567 -2.20 28.72 0.67
CA LEU A 567 -1.41 29.80 1.26
C LEU A 567 -1.59 31.11 0.48
N GLY A 568 -1.85 32.21 1.21
CA GLY A 568 -1.89 33.56 0.64
C GLY A 568 -3.23 33.97 -0.01
N CYS A 569 -4.30 33.20 0.19
CA CYS A 569 -5.60 33.40 -0.47
C CYS A 569 -6.80 33.41 0.48
N GLU A 570 -7.89 34.03 0.03
CA GLU A 570 -9.25 33.77 0.53
C GLU A 570 -9.85 32.54 -0.18
N VAL A 571 -10.21 31.50 0.57
CA VAL A 571 -10.67 30.22 -0.01
C VAL A 571 -12.18 30.22 -0.22
N VAL A 572 -12.64 29.99 -1.46
CA VAL A 572 -14.06 29.85 -1.76
C VAL A 572 -14.50 28.41 -1.52
N ARG A 573 -14.83 28.09 -0.27
CA ARG A 573 -15.45 26.81 0.11
C ARG A 573 -16.95 26.89 -0.11
N ARG A 574 -17.49 26.17 -1.10
CA ARG A 574 -18.94 25.94 -1.17
C ARG A 574 -19.26 24.74 -0.29
N SER A 575 -20.19 24.95 0.65
CA SER A 575 -20.82 23.97 1.53
C SER A 575 -21.41 22.79 0.76
#